data_AF-A0A6T8V031-F1
#
_entry.id   AF-A0A6T8V031-F1
#
_cell.length_a   1.000
_cell.length_b   1.000
_cell.length_c   1.000
_cell.angle_alpha   90.00
_cell.angle_beta   90.00
_cell.angle_gamma   90.00
#
_symmetry.space_group_name_H-M   'P 1'
#
loop_
_entity.id
_entity.type
_entity.pdbx_description
1 polymer ?
#
loop_
_entity_poly.entity_id
_entity_poly.type
_entity_poly.pdbx_seq_one_letter_code
_entity_poly.pdbx_strand_id
1 'polypeptide(L)'
;ADHGTGRAAAGTLALSAKKTAAPAGGRSGAQAVTVPGKVEKPGAGAAQAPAVAAGAAEASQAAAAPAAAPVALAHTLRAIALALGLSVEALPGAAGTEPPVSVGREAVLSQHFLPLANVVRLAEENPSSSVELLAGYFQMLLSLGGKDSETQLRAALSLLLPAKAAPAQTLVAAAAEAFGPATARLAEERGLAEALVEGRRAKRSLRAPPPRLTLQGAAEALEASWMEGTQAAEGIASLARALGTTRTEGSETLFFMKVLGGSSGLVTGSVHAAVAKAFVQVHGSAR
;
A
#
# COMPACT_ATOMS: atom_id res chain seq x y z
N ALA A 1 33.90 -41.83 -38.30
CA ALA A 1 34.08 -40.72 -39.27
C ALA A 1 33.31 -39.54 -38.72
N ASP A 2 33.99 -38.74 -37.91
CA ASP A 2 33.39 -37.75 -37.04
C ASP A 2 34.39 -36.60 -36.95
N HIS A 3 34.14 -35.50 -37.65
CA HIS A 3 34.87 -34.23 -37.51
C HIS A 3 34.04 -33.10 -38.14
N GLY A 4 33.43 -32.27 -37.30
CA GLY A 4 32.80 -31.01 -37.68
C GLY A 4 33.15 -29.92 -36.68
N THR A 5 34.31 -29.29 -36.84
CA THR A 5 34.76 -28.13 -36.06
C THR A 5 34.32 -26.83 -36.71
N GLY A 6 33.24 -26.24 -36.22
CA GLY A 6 32.78 -24.89 -36.59
C GLY A 6 33.48 -23.83 -35.74
N ARG A 7 34.46 -23.15 -36.33
CA ARG A 7 35.31 -22.12 -35.71
C ARG A 7 34.61 -20.76 -35.71
N ALA A 8 34.63 -20.09 -34.56
CA ALA A 8 34.13 -18.74 -34.31
C ALA A 8 34.94 -17.67 -35.08
N ALA A 9 34.24 -16.67 -35.62
CA ALA A 9 34.83 -15.44 -36.14
C ALA A 9 34.36 -14.25 -35.28
N ALA A 10 35.33 -13.53 -34.74
CA ALA A 10 35.16 -12.36 -33.90
C ALA A 10 34.70 -11.15 -34.73
N GLY A 11 33.58 -10.54 -34.31
CA GLY A 11 33.11 -9.25 -34.83
C GLY A 11 33.56 -8.11 -33.93
N THR A 12 34.57 -7.37 -34.39
CA THR A 12 35.01 -6.09 -33.81
C THR A 12 34.04 -5.00 -34.27
N LEU A 13 33.29 -4.38 -33.35
CA LEU A 13 32.50 -3.17 -33.65
C LEU A 13 33.06 -1.98 -32.88
N ALA A 14 33.48 -0.99 -33.66
CA ALA A 14 34.05 0.28 -33.22
C ALA A 14 32.98 1.18 -32.60
N LEU A 15 33.30 1.71 -31.41
CA LEU A 15 32.57 2.77 -30.73
C LEU A 15 32.82 4.11 -31.44
N SER A 16 31.79 4.67 -32.05
CA SER A 16 31.81 6.03 -32.59
C SER A 16 31.32 7.00 -31.50
N ALA A 17 32.24 7.82 -30.99
CA ALA A 17 31.98 8.84 -29.99
C ALA A 17 31.20 10.03 -30.60
N LYS A 18 30.00 10.29 -30.08
CA LYS A 18 29.20 11.46 -30.45
C LYS A 18 29.49 12.61 -29.49
N LYS A 19 30.14 13.62 -30.05
CA LYS A 19 30.54 14.92 -29.49
C LYS A 19 29.34 15.67 -28.87
N THR A 20 29.40 15.93 -27.58
CA THR A 20 28.52 16.84 -26.83
C THR A 20 28.92 18.29 -27.09
N ALA A 21 27.96 19.12 -27.47
CA ALA A 21 28.07 20.56 -27.52
C ALA A 21 27.29 21.16 -26.34
N ALA A 22 27.95 22.01 -25.56
CA ALA A 22 27.39 22.80 -24.48
C ALA A 22 26.55 23.97 -25.01
N PRO A 23 25.59 24.50 -24.23
CA PRO A 23 25.27 25.91 -24.27
C PRO A 23 25.73 26.62 -23.01
N ALA A 24 26.29 27.80 -23.28
CA ALA A 24 26.84 28.77 -22.35
C ALA A 24 25.73 29.55 -21.61
N GLY A 25 26.08 29.94 -20.38
CA GLY A 25 25.91 31.30 -19.84
C GLY A 25 24.53 31.98 -19.93
N GLY A 26 23.83 32.04 -18.80
CA GLY A 26 22.70 32.93 -18.55
C GLY A 26 22.79 33.54 -17.16
N ARG A 27 22.92 34.86 -17.09
CA ARG A 27 23.38 35.66 -15.94
C ARG A 27 22.46 35.63 -14.72
N SER A 28 23.15 35.66 -13.57
CA SER A 28 22.70 36.12 -12.26
C SER A 28 22.03 37.50 -12.32
N GLY A 29 20.86 37.60 -11.69
CA GLY A 29 20.18 38.84 -11.36
C GLY A 29 19.64 38.74 -9.94
N ALA A 30 20.44 39.19 -8.97
CA ALA A 30 20.01 39.42 -7.60
C ALA A 30 19.05 40.61 -7.58
N GLN A 31 17.83 40.40 -7.09
CA GLN A 31 16.99 41.50 -6.61
C GLN A 31 16.69 41.27 -5.13
N ALA A 32 17.28 42.13 -4.31
CA ALA A 32 16.91 42.35 -2.94
C ALA A 32 15.59 43.12 -2.92
N VAL A 33 14.54 42.53 -2.33
CA VAL A 33 13.32 43.27 -1.96
C VAL A 33 13.36 43.49 -0.46
N THR A 34 13.60 44.74 -0.11
CA THR A 34 13.61 45.28 1.24
C THR A 34 12.18 45.41 1.75
N VAL A 35 11.91 44.82 2.92
CA VAL A 35 10.70 45.01 3.73
C VAL A 35 10.84 46.30 4.55
N PRO A 36 9.76 47.10 4.70
CA PRO A 36 9.61 47.85 5.94
C PRO A 36 8.19 47.85 6.52
N GLY A 37 8.13 47.73 7.85
CA GLY A 37 7.00 48.11 8.71
C GLY A 37 6.06 46.95 9.05
N LYS A 38 5.52 46.82 10.26
CA LYS A 38 5.36 47.77 11.36
C LYS A 38 5.04 47.00 12.65
N VAL A 39 5.59 47.49 13.75
CA VAL A 39 5.37 47.05 15.13
C VAL A 39 3.93 47.38 15.55
N GLU A 40 3.22 46.44 16.17
CA GLU A 40 2.22 46.73 17.20
C GLU A 40 1.87 45.47 18.03
N LYS A 41 2.11 45.58 19.34
CA LYS A 41 1.61 44.78 20.47
C LYS A 41 1.36 45.84 21.58
N PRO A 42 0.55 45.64 22.64
CA PRO A 42 -0.35 44.54 22.99
C PRO A 42 -1.78 45.01 23.33
N GLY A 43 -2.76 44.09 23.37
CA GLY A 43 -4.09 44.33 23.93
C GLY A 43 -4.42 43.27 24.98
N ALA A 44 -4.34 43.66 26.25
CA ALA A 44 -4.90 42.90 27.37
C ALA A 44 -6.41 43.14 27.44
N GLY A 45 -7.19 42.08 27.52
CA GLY A 45 -8.64 42.11 27.72
C GLY A 45 -9.04 40.97 28.65
N ALA A 46 -9.41 41.36 29.87
CA ALA A 46 -9.77 40.47 30.96
C ALA A 46 -11.20 39.91 30.84
N ALA A 47 -11.41 38.81 31.57
CA ALA A 47 -12.61 38.44 32.31
C ALA A 47 -13.86 37.96 31.53
N GLN A 48 -14.24 36.69 31.71
CA GLN A 48 -15.29 36.28 32.67
C GLN A 48 -15.64 34.79 32.51
N ALA A 49 -15.48 34.04 33.60
CA ALA A 49 -16.36 32.91 33.93
C ALA A 49 -17.67 33.47 34.54
N PRO A 50 -18.78 32.72 34.48
CA PRO A 50 -19.13 31.98 35.69
C PRO A 50 -19.71 30.57 35.39
N ALA A 51 -19.99 29.89 36.50
CA ALA A 51 -20.22 28.47 36.62
C ALA A 51 -21.69 28.12 36.95
N VAL A 52 -21.98 26.82 36.86
CA VAL A 52 -23.00 26.00 37.56
C VAL A 52 -24.48 26.10 37.16
N ALA A 53 -25.03 24.97 36.66
CA ALA A 53 -26.17 24.22 37.24
C ALA A 53 -26.44 23.00 36.33
N ALA A 54 -26.14 21.76 36.75
CA ALA A 54 -26.99 20.89 37.57
C ALA A 54 -28.37 20.61 36.94
N GLY A 55 -28.51 19.41 36.37
CA GLY A 55 -29.75 18.87 35.85
C GLY A 55 -29.59 17.37 35.61
N ALA A 56 -29.69 16.60 36.69
CA ALA A 56 -29.88 15.16 36.62
C ALA A 56 -31.26 14.86 36.03
N ALA A 57 -31.30 13.97 35.04
CA ALA A 57 -32.50 13.20 34.72
C ALA A 57 -32.05 11.80 34.31
N GLU A 58 -32.18 10.88 35.25
CA GLU A 58 -32.28 9.46 34.98
C GLU A 58 -33.42 9.21 33.99
N ALA A 59 -33.10 8.54 32.88
CA ALA A 59 -34.07 7.76 32.14
C ALA A 59 -33.39 6.43 31.77
N SER A 60 -33.58 5.48 32.68
CA SER A 60 -33.47 4.05 32.44
C SER A 60 -34.31 3.66 31.22
N GLN A 61 -33.66 3.10 30.20
CA GLN A 61 -34.30 2.12 29.33
C GLN A 61 -33.29 1.04 28.96
N ALA A 62 -33.43 -0.08 29.66
CA ALA A 62 -32.87 -1.35 29.28
C ALA A 62 -33.53 -1.88 27.99
N ALA A 63 -32.78 -2.72 27.30
CA ALA A 63 -33.22 -3.77 26.37
C ALA A 63 -33.61 -3.36 24.93
N ALA A 64 -32.62 -3.46 24.03
CA ALA A 64 -32.71 -4.31 22.83
C ALA A 64 -31.30 -4.65 22.33
N ALA A 65 -30.98 -5.94 22.27
CA ALA A 65 -29.68 -6.47 21.84
C ALA A 65 -29.36 -6.10 20.37
N PRO A 66 -28.09 -5.82 20.00
CA PRO A 66 -27.74 -5.64 18.60
C PRO A 66 -27.53 -7.01 17.93
N ALA A 67 -28.63 -7.71 17.62
CA ALA A 67 -28.60 -8.90 16.76
C ALA A 67 -28.26 -8.56 15.28
N ALA A 68 -28.04 -7.29 14.95
CA ALA A 68 -27.69 -6.81 13.59
C ALA A 68 -26.17 -6.76 13.30
N ALA A 69 -25.31 -6.77 14.33
CA ALA A 69 -23.86 -6.77 14.16
C ALA A 69 -23.29 -7.99 13.39
N PRO A 70 -23.76 -9.24 13.61
CA PRO A 70 -23.22 -10.39 12.88
C PRO A 70 -23.63 -10.41 11.40
N VAL A 71 -24.80 -9.86 11.06
CA VAL A 71 -25.28 -9.79 9.67
C VAL A 71 -24.47 -8.76 8.88
N ALA A 72 -24.19 -7.59 9.47
CA ALA A 72 -23.32 -6.59 8.85
C ALA A 72 -21.90 -7.15 8.62
N LEU A 73 -21.32 -7.83 9.62
CA LEU A 73 -19.99 -8.47 9.50
C LEU A 73 -19.98 -9.56 8.42
N ALA A 74 -21.01 -10.41 8.35
CA ALA A 74 -21.12 -11.44 7.32
C ALA A 74 -21.27 -10.84 5.91
N HIS A 75 -22.02 -9.75 5.75
CA HIS A 75 -22.11 -9.02 4.49
C HIS A 75 -20.78 -8.34 4.14
N THR A 76 -20.07 -7.78 5.11
CA THR A 76 -18.75 -7.18 4.91
C THR A 76 -17.72 -8.23 4.53
N LEU A 77 -17.67 -9.36 5.22
CA LEU A 77 -16.79 -10.49 4.90
C LEU A 77 -17.16 -11.14 3.56
N ARG A 78 -18.44 -11.21 3.21
CA ARG A 78 -18.92 -11.64 1.88
C ARG A 78 -18.55 -10.64 0.79
N ALA A 79 -18.65 -9.34 1.05
CA ALA A 79 -18.23 -8.30 0.13
C ALA A 79 -16.71 -8.28 -0.06
N ILE A 80 -15.95 -8.48 1.02
CA ILE A 80 -14.50 -8.69 0.99
C ILE A 80 -14.21 -9.96 0.19
N ALA A 81 -14.82 -11.10 0.51
CA ALA A 81 -14.63 -12.35 -0.22
C ALA A 81 -14.90 -12.20 -1.73
N LEU A 82 -16.03 -11.58 -2.09
CA LEU A 82 -16.37 -11.28 -3.48
C LEU A 82 -15.36 -10.31 -4.14
N ALA A 83 -14.93 -9.25 -3.44
CA ALA A 83 -13.92 -8.31 -3.92
C ALA A 83 -12.52 -8.93 -4.05
N LEU A 84 -12.23 -9.97 -3.26
CA LEU A 84 -11.00 -10.75 -3.28
C LEU A 84 -11.06 -11.94 -4.26
N GLY A 85 -12.21 -12.19 -4.89
CA GLY A 85 -12.44 -13.36 -5.73
C GLY A 85 -12.40 -14.69 -4.96
N LEU A 86 -12.62 -14.65 -3.66
CA LEU A 86 -12.78 -15.82 -2.78
C LEU A 86 -14.19 -16.38 -2.91
N SER A 87 -14.33 -17.70 -2.81
CA SER A 87 -15.66 -18.33 -2.81
C SER A 87 -16.35 -18.00 -1.49
N VAL A 88 -17.60 -17.54 -1.56
CA VAL A 88 -18.38 -17.11 -0.39
C VAL A 88 -18.79 -18.31 0.49
N GLU A 89 -18.70 -19.54 -0.03
CA GLU A 89 -19.11 -20.77 0.65
C GLU A 89 -18.23 -21.13 1.87
N ALA A 90 -17.04 -20.53 2.02
CA ALA A 90 -16.12 -20.81 3.13
C ALA A 90 -16.33 -19.94 4.39
N LEU A 91 -17.29 -19.00 4.37
CA LEU A 91 -17.55 -18.15 5.54
C LEU A 91 -18.42 -18.90 6.56
N PRO A 92 -17.98 -19.05 7.81
CA PRO A 92 -18.75 -19.76 8.83
C PRO A 92 -20.03 -18.97 9.14
N GLY A 93 -21.18 -19.50 8.69
CA GLY A 93 -22.49 -18.89 8.93
C GLY A 93 -23.63 -19.30 8.00
N ALA A 94 -23.37 -19.98 6.87
CA ALA A 94 -24.43 -20.50 6.02
C ALA A 94 -24.68 -21.99 6.34
N ALA A 95 -25.74 -22.26 7.09
CA ALA A 95 -26.21 -23.63 7.30
C ALA A 95 -26.63 -24.25 5.96
N GLY A 96 -25.84 -25.19 5.44
CA GLY A 96 -26.22 -26.00 4.29
C GLY A 96 -25.03 -26.67 3.59
N THR A 97 -24.79 -27.94 3.95
CA THR A 97 -24.06 -28.97 3.17
C THR A 97 -22.77 -28.53 2.47
N GLU A 98 -21.64 -28.74 3.15
CA GLU A 98 -20.30 -28.52 2.61
C GLU A 98 -19.91 -29.55 1.53
N PRO A 99 -19.52 -29.14 0.33
CA PRO A 99 -18.48 -29.84 -0.43
C PRO A 99 -17.10 -29.52 0.17
N PRO A 100 -16.08 -30.38 0.01
CA PRO A 100 -14.76 -30.16 0.60
C PRO A 100 -14.12 -28.90 -0.01
N VAL A 101 -14.06 -27.82 0.78
CA VAL A 101 -13.42 -26.57 0.36
C VAL A 101 -11.92 -26.79 0.32
N SER A 102 -11.31 -26.38 -0.80
CA SER A 102 -9.88 -26.38 -1.02
C SER A 102 -9.19 -25.30 -0.17
N VAL A 103 -8.97 -25.60 1.11
CA VAL A 103 -8.27 -24.76 2.11
C VAL A 103 -6.95 -24.17 1.56
N GLY A 104 -6.31 -24.86 0.61
CA GLY A 104 -5.08 -24.39 -0.03
C GLY A 104 -5.22 -23.14 -0.91
N ARG A 105 -6.38 -22.86 -1.52
CA ARG A 105 -6.49 -21.73 -2.47
C ARG A 105 -6.70 -20.39 -1.76
N GLU A 106 -7.48 -20.38 -0.67
CA GLU A 106 -7.76 -19.17 0.10
C GLU A 106 -6.53 -18.74 0.93
N ALA A 107 -5.79 -19.71 1.49
CA ALA A 107 -4.55 -19.46 2.20
C ALA A 107 -3.43 -18.88 1.30
N VAL A 108 -3.45 -19.18 0.00
CA VAL A 108 -2.50 -18.59 -0.97
C VAL A 108 -2.91 -17.17 -1.34
N LEU A 109 -4.21 -16.89 -1.44
CA LEU A 109 -4.69 -15.57 -1.85
C LEU A 109 -4.52 -14.51 -0.77
N SER A 110 -4.64 -14.86 0.51
CA SER A 110 -4.42 -13.96 1.64
C SER A 110 -2.98 -13.44 1.78
N GLN A 111 -2.00 -14.15 1.20
CA GLN A 111 -0.59 -13.76 1.19
C GLN A 111 -0.27 -12.71 0.11
N HIS A 112 -1.22 -12.40 -0.78
CA HIS A 112 -1.03 -11.41 -1.82
C HIS A 112 -1.33 -9.99 -1.34
N PHE A 113 -0.69 -9.02 -1.98
CA PHE A 113 -0.81 -7.61 -1.64
C PHE A 113 -2.14 -7.00 -2.14
N LEU A 114 -2.62 -7.37 -3.32
CA LEU A 114 -3.90 -6.91 -3.88
C LEU A 114 -5.09 -6.98 -2.90
N PRO A 115 -5.30 -8.06 -2.11
CA PRO A 115 -6.33 -8.08 -1.09
C PRO A 115 -6.29 -6.92 -0.10
N LEU A 116 -5.11 -6.60 0.43
CA LEU A 116 -4.94 -5.46 1.33
C LEU A 116 -5.29 -4.16 0.61
N ALA A 117 -4.80 -3.97 -0.63
CA ALA A 117 -5.10 -2.78 -1.42
C ALA A 117 -6.61 -2.56 -1.62
N ASN A 118 -7.36 -3.65 -1.89
CA ASN A 118 -8.81 -3.59 -2.02
C ASN A 118 -9.52 -3.25 -0.71
N VAL A 119 -9.10 -3.83 0.41
CA VAL A 119 -9.67 -3.54 1.74
C VAL A 119 -9.42 -2.07 2.10
N VAL A 120 -8.22 -1.57 1.86
CA VAL A 120 -7.89 -0.16 2.13
C VAL A 120 -8.71 0.77 1.25
N ARG A 121 -8.83 0.49 -0.06
CA ARG A 121 -9.70 1.27 -0.94
C ARG A 121 -11.14 1.33 -0.43
N LEU A 122 -11.71 0.19 -0.02
CA LEU A 122 -13.07 0.15 0.54
C LEU A 122 -13.19 0.92 1.86
N ALA A 123 -12.15 0.87 2.70
CA ALA A 123 -12.09 1.61 3.96
C ALA A 123 -11.94 3.13 3.75
N GLU A 124 -11.19 3.56 2.74
CA GLU A 124 -11.11 4.97 2.29
C GLU A 124 -12.48 5.45 1.77
N GLU A 125 -13.16 4.63 0.97
CA GLU A 125 -14.50 4.93 0.43
C GLU A 125 -15.59 4.93 1.51
N ASN A 126 -15.39 4.19 2.62
CA ASN A 126 -16.37 4.05 3.69
C ASN A 126 -15.71 4.22 5.07
N PRO A 127 -15.33 5.46 5.48
CA PRO A 127 -14.58 5.69 6.71
C PRO A 127 -15.27 5.16 7.98
N SER A 128 -16.61 5.19 8.02
CA SER A 128 -17.43 4.67 9.13
C SER A 128 -17.32 3.16 9.34
N SER A 129 -16.90 2.42 8.31
CA SER A 129 -16.76 0.96 8.31
C SER A 129 -15.30 0.52 8.23
N SER A 130 -14.34 1.46 8.29
CA SER A 130 -12.91 1.20 8.12
C SER A 130 -12.38 0.21 9.15
N VAL A 131 -12.80 0.36 10.41
CA VAL A 131 -12.38 -0.53 11.51
C VAL A 131 -12.88 -1.95 11.28
N GLU A 132 -14.14 -2.12 10.87
CA GLU A 132 -14.76 -3.43 10.59
C GLU A 132 -14.10 -4.13 9.41
N LEU A 133 -13.88 -3.40 8.31
CA LEU A 133 -13.24 -3.92 7.10
C LEU A 133 -11.82 -4.42 7.37
N LEU A 134 -11.02 -3.59 8.06
CA LEU A 134 -9.65 -3.93 8.42
C LEU A 134 -9.61 -5.07 9.46
N ALA A 135 -10.50 -5.06 10.45
CA ALA A 135 -10.55 -6.11 11.47
C ALA A 135 -10.87 -7.46 10.82
N GLY A 136 -11.83 -7.52 9.90
CA GLY A 136 -12.15 -8.74 9.16
C GLY A 136 -10.96 -9.24 8.32
N TYR A 137 -10.20 -8.33 7.71
CA TYR A 137 -8.98 -8.69 7.00
C TYR A 137 -7.88 -9.22 7.93
N PHE A 138 -7.62 -8.58 9.07
CA PHE A 138 -6.63 -9.06 10.03
C PHE A 138 -7.06 -10.38 10.69
N GLN A 139 -8.35 -10.56 10.95
CA GLN A 139 -8.90 -11.83 11.43
C GLN A 139 -8.60 -12.94 10.42
N MET A 140 -8.82 -12.71 9.12
CA MET A 140 -8.47 -13.67 8.07
C MET A 140 -6.99 -14.04 8.11
N LEU A 141 -6.08 -13.07 8.23
CA LEU A 141 -4.63 -13.34 8.33
C LEU A 141 -4.27 -14.17 9.57
N LEU A 142 -4.88 -13.86 10.71
CA LEU A 142 -4.68 -14.57 11.97
C LEU A 142 -5.26 -15.99 11.93
N SER A 143 -6.40 -16.19 11.27
CA SER A 143 -7.08 -17.48 11.13
C SER A 143 -6.32 -18.49 10.27
N LEU A 144 -5.35 -18.06 9.46
CA LEU A 144 -4.45 -18.97 8.73
C LEU A 144 -3.61 -19.85 9.67
N GLY A 145 -3.39 -19.37 10.91
CA GLY A 145 -2.58 -20.05 11.91
C GLY A 145 -1.10 -20.15 11.56
N GLY A 146 -0.31 -20.71 12.48
CA GLY A 146 1.12 -20.96 12.28
C GLY A 146 2.02 -19.71 12.33
N LYS A 147 3.33 -19.92 12.13
CA LYS A 147 4.36 -18.87 12.19
C LYS A 147 4.19 -17.79 11.12
N ASP A 148 3.55 -18.14 10.00
CA ASP A 148 3.38 -17.23 8.89
C ASP A 148 2.31 -16.17 9.18
N SER A 149 1.30 -16.46 10.02
CA SER A 149 0.22 -15.51 10.36
C SER A 149 0.75 -14.20 10.99
N GLU A 150 1.66 -14.31 11.96
CA GLU A 150 2.29 -13.14 12.60
C GLU A 150 3.13 -12.35 11.59
N THR A 151 3.86 -13.06 10.72
CA THR A 151 4.71 -12.44 9.69
C THR A 151 3.85 -11.67 8.67
N GLN A 152 2.75 -12.26 8.21
CA GLN A 152 1.81 -11.60 7.29
C GLN A 152 1.11 -10.41 7.95
N LEU A 153 0.69 -10.53 9.20
CA LEU A 153 0.10 -9.41 9.95
C LEU A 153 1.10 -8.27 10.10
N ARG A 154 2.36 -8.57 10.45
CA ARG A 154 3.43 -7.58 10.56
C ARG A 154 3.68 -6.89 9.21
N ALA A 155 3.77 -7.66 8.12
CA ALA A 155 3.94 -7.10 6.78
C ALA A 155 2.77 -6.17 6.40
N ALA A 156 1.53 -6.59 6.64
CA ALA A 156 0.35 -5.76 6.40
C ALA A 156 0.38 -4.46 7.24
N LEU A 157 0.78 -4.54 8.51
CA LEU A 157 0.89 -3.37 9.38
C LEU A 157 2.00 -2.40 8.95
N SER A 158 3.17 -2.91 8.54
CA SER A 158 4.25 -2.07 7.98
C SER A 158 3.80 -1.30 6.73
N LEU A 159 2.94 -1.90 5.92
CA LEU A 159 2.37 -1.26 4.72
C LEU A 159 1.27 -0.24 5.06
N LEU A 160 0.47 -0.51 6.08
CA LEU A 160 -0.61 0.39 6.51
C LEU A 160 -0.10 1.58 7.34
N LEU A 161 1.00 1.40 8.05
CA LEU A 161 1.63 2.37 8.93
C LEU A 161 3.11 2.53 8.55
N PRO A 162 3.42 3.02 7.34
CA PRO A 162 4.81 3.17 6.90
C PRO A 162 5.56 4.13 7.82
N ALA A 163 6.76 3.72 8.26
CA ALA A 163 7.55 4.52 9.20
C ALA A 163 8.04 5.85 8.59
N LYS A 164 8.36 5.86 7.30
CA LYS A 164 8.75 7.04 6.54
C LYS A 164 8.40 6.92 5.07
N ALA A 165 8.33 8.04 4.37
CA ALA A 165 8.20 8.06 2.92
C ALA A 165 9.53 7.65 2.26
N ALA A 166 9.44 6.94 1.13
CA ALA A 166 10.57 6.66 0.27
C ALA A 166 11.07 7.96 -0.38
N PRO A 167 12.40 8.17 -0.51
CA PRO A 167 12.94 9.33 -1.20
C PRO A 167 12.46 9.38 -2.66
N ALA A 168 12.02 10.55 -3.13
CA ALA A 168 11.49 10.71 -4.49
C ALA A 168 12.48 10.25 -5.58
N GLN A 169 13.77 10.49 -5.36
CA GLN A 169 14.85 10.05 -6.27
C GLN A 169 14.91 8.53 -6.38
N THR A 170 14.83 7.82 -5.24
CA THR A 170 14.77 6.35 -5.19
C THR A 170 13.57 5.82 -5.95
N LEU A 171 12.41 6.45 -5.78
CA LEU A 171 11.17 6.04 -6.45
C LEU A 171 11.24 6.24 -7.97
N VAL A 172 11.75 7.38 -8.44
CA VAL A 172 11.93 7.66 -9.88
C VAL A 172 12.95 6.71 -10.48
N ALA A 173 14.07 6.45 -9.79
CA ALA A 173 15.08 5.50 -10.25
C ALA A 173 14.51 4.08 -10.36
N ALA A 174 13.75 3.63 -9.36
CA ALA A 174 13.12 2.32 -9.37
C ALA A 174 12.04 2.21 -10.46
N ALA A 175 11.28 3.28 -10.73
CA ALA A 175 10.33 3.34 -11.84
C ALA A 175 11.03 3.24 -13.20
N ALA A 176 12.15 3.94 -13.36
CA ALA A 176 12.98 3.90 -14.57
C ALA A 176 13.58 2.50 -14.79
N GLU A 177 14.04 1.84 -13.74
CA GLU A 177 14.55 0.46 -13.80
C GLU A 177 13.43 -0.55 -14.10
N ALA A 178 12.27 -0.38 -13.45
CA ALA A 178 11.12 -1.27 -13.59
C ALA A 178 10.45 -1.17 -14.97
N PHE A 179 10.40 0.01 -15.59
CA PHE A 179 9.59 0.24 -16.81
C PHE A 179 10.34 0.92 -17.95
N GLY A 180 11.60 1.29 -17.75
CA GLY A 180 12.45 1.99 -18.72
C GLY A 180 12.50 3.51 -18.48
N PRO A 181 13.51 4.18 -19.08
CA PRO A 181 13.81 5.60 -18.81
C PRO A 181 12.72 6.58 -19.25
N ALA A 182 11.83 6.19 -20.17
CA ALA A 182 10.66 6.99 -20.55
C ALA A 182 9.71 7.23 -19.36
N THR A 183 9.64 6.28 -18.43
CA THR A 183 8.80 6.37 -17.22
C THR A 183 9.29 7.47 -16.27
N ALA A 184 10.60 7.67 -16.15
CA ALA A 184 11.15 8.75 -15.33
C ALA A 184 10.75 10.13 -15.86
N ARG A 185 10.84 10.33 -17.18
CA ARG A 185 10.40 11.58 -17.83
C ARG A 185 8.92 11.83 -17.63
N LEU A 186 8.10 10.79 -17.80
CA LEU A 186 6.66 10.87 -17.57
C LEU A 186 6.33 11.20 -16.11
N ALA A 187 7.14 10.71 -15.15
CA ALA A 187 6.97 11.00 -13.73
C ALA A 187 7.22 12.48 -13.41
N GLU A 188 8.18 13.12 -14.07
CA GLU A 188 8.44 14.56 -13.96
C GLU A 188 7.30 15.40 -14.55
N GLU A 189 6.72 14.95 -15.67
CA GLU A 189 5.68 15.69 -16.40
C GLU A 189 4.28 15.56 -15.78
N ARG A 190 3.91 14.35 -15.31
CA ARG A 190 2.54 13.99 -14.92
C ARG A 190 2.42 13.42 -13.51
N GLY A 191 3.54 13.31 -12.81
CA GLY A 191 3.59 12.67 -11.51
C GLY A 191 3.85 11.17 -11.59
N LEU A 192 4.46 10.66 -10.52
CA LEU A 192 4.99 9.30 -10.48
C LEU A 192 3.91 8.21 -10.54
N ALA A 193 2.76 8.43 -9.90
CA ALA A 193 1.67 7.45 -9.88
C ALA A 193 1.10 7.19 -11.29
N GLU A 194 0.87 8.25 -12.07
CA GLU A 194 0.41 8.13 -13.46
C GLU A 194 1.47 7.46 -14.33
N ALA A 195 2.74 7.87 -14.17
CA ALA A 195 3.84 7.32 -14.92
C ALA A 195 3.99 5.80 -14.73
N LEU A 196 3.81 5.31 -13.50
CA LEU A 196 3.88 3.89 -13.19
C LEU A 196 2.71 3.09 -13.78
N VAL A 197 1.49 3.64 -13.74
CA VAL A 197 0.33 3.01 -14.39
C VAL A 197 0.58 2.86 -15.89
N GLU A 198 1.11 3.90 -16.54
CA GLU A 198 1.38 3.88 -17.97
C GLU A 198 2.57 2.97 -18.32
N GLY A 199 3.67 3.05 -17.57
CA GLY A 199 4.83 2.16 -17.72
C GLY A 199 4.45 0.69 -17.55
N ARG A 200 3.54 0.39 -16.63
CA ARG A 200 3.00 -0.96 -16.44
C ARG A 200 2.15 -1.42 -17.62
N ARG A 201 1.28 -0.56 -18.16
CA ARG A 201 0.49 -0.85 -19.36
C ARG A 201 1.40 -1.18 -20.55
N ALA A 202 2.47 -0.41 -20.73
CA ALA A 202 3.45 -0.65 -21.80
C ALA A 202 4.12 -2.03 -21.69
N LYS A 203 4.48 -2.47 -20.46
CA LYS A 203 5.10 -3.80 -20.22
C LYS A 203 4.14 -5.00 -20.36
N ARG A 204 2.82 -4.81 -20.26
CA ARG A 204 1.82 -5.90 -20.35
C ARG A 204 1.83 -6.61 -21.72
N SER A 205 2.41 -5.97 -22.73
CA SER A 205 2.60 -6.52 -24.08
C SER A 205 3.57 -7.72 -24.13
N LEU A 206 4.33 -8.01 -23.07
CA LEU A 206 5.34 -9.07 -23.02
C LEU A 206 4.78 -10.40 -22.49
N ARG A 207 4.19 -11.21 -23.38
CA ARG A 207 3.83 -12.66 -23.38
C ARG A 207 3.35 -13.42 -22.11
N ALA A 208 3.67 -13.06 -20.87
CA ALA A 208 3.21 -13.76 -19.67
C ALA A 208 2.88 -12.79 -18.51
N PRO A 209 1.78 -13.03 -17.77
CA PRO A 209 1.47 -12.21 -16.61
C PRO A 209 2.55 -12.41 -15.53
N PRO A 210 3.09 -11.33 -14.95
CA PRO A 210 4.12 -11.44 -13.93
C PRO A 210 3.57 -12.08 -12.64
N PRO A 211 4.47 -12.61 -11.78
CA PRO A 211 4.07 -13.14 -10.48
C PRO A 211 3.34 -12.08 -9.66
N ARG A 212 2.41 -12.53 -8.81
CA ARG A 212 1.64 -11.64 -7.93
C ARG A 212 2.56 -11.09 -6.84
N LEU A 213 2.43 -9.80 -6.55
CA LEU A 213 3.10 -9.19 -5.40
C LEU A 213 2.54 -9.78 -4.10
N THR A 214 3.41 -10.30 -3.25
CA THR A 214 3.05 -10.79 -1.92
C THR A 214 3.08 -9.64 -0.91
N LEU A 215 2.35 -9.76 0.21
CA LEU A 215 2.42 -8.79 1.31
C LEU A 215 3.85 -8.64 1.81
N GLN A 216 4.53 -9.77 2.03
CA GLN A 216 5.92 -9.80 2.47
C GLN A 216 6.84 -9.10 1.46
N GLY A 217 6.71 -9.40 0.17
CA GLY A 217 7.52 -8.76 -0.87
C GLY A 217 7.26 -7.25 -1.00
N ALA A 218 6.01 -6.81 -0.78
CA ALA A 218 5.68 -5.39 -0.74
C ALA A 218 6.31 -4.69 0.48
N ALA A 219 6.24 -5.31 1.66
CA ALA A 219 6.84 -4.78 2.89
C ALA A 219 8.37 -4.73 2.79
N GLU A 220 9.00 -5.77 2.27
CA GLU A 220 10.45 -5.80 2.02
C GLU A 220 10.88 -4.71 1.02
N ALA A 221 10.10 -4.48 -0.04
CA ALA A 221 10.38 -3.41 -0.99
C ALA A 221 10.20 -2.00 -0.39
N LEU A 222 9.25 -1.83 0.53
CA LEU A 222 9.08 -0.59 1.30
C LEU A 222 10.31 -0.34 2.18
N GLU A 223 10.75 -1.33 2.96
CA GLU A 223 11.96 -1.23 3.79
C GLU A 223 13.22 -0.98 2.94
N ALA A 224 13.35 -1.68 1.81
CA ALA A 224 14.47 -1.52 0.88
C ALA A 224 14.50 -0.13 0.23
N SER A 225 13.35 0.54 0.07
CA SER A 225 13.27 1.90 -0.46
C SER A 225 13.95 2.96 0.43
N TRP A 226 14.27 2.59 1.66
CA TRP A 226 14.89 3.43 2.67
C TRP A 226 16.39 3.22 2.83
N MET A 227 16.99 2.32 2.05
CA MET A 227 18.43 2.07 2.05
C MET A 227 19.20 3.26 1.48
N GLU A 228 20.32 3.60 2.12
CA GLU A 228 21.16 4.74 1.76
C GLU A 228 22.63 4.31 1.55
N GLY A 229 23.44 5.21 1.01
CA GLY A 229 24.87 4.98 0.81
C GLY A 229 25.15 3.83 -0.17
N THR A 230 25.99 2.88 0.23
CA THR A 230 26.42 1.76 -0.63
C THR A 230 25.31 0.75 -0.93
N GLN A 231 24.23 0.74 -0.15
CA GLN A 231 23.09 -0.17 -0.33
C GLN A 231 21.95 0.43 -1.16
N ALA A 232 22.01 1.72 -1.51
CA ALA A 232 20.94 2.39 -2.24
C ALA A 232 20.59 1.70 -3.58
N ALA A 233 21.60 1.20 -4.30
CA ALA A 233 21.39 0.49 -5.57
C ALA A 233 20.62 -0.83 -5.40
N GLU A 234 20.90 -1.57 -4.34
CA GLU A 234 20.17 -2.80 -4.01
C GLU A 234 18.71 -2.48 -3.62
N GLY A 235 18.52 -1.41 -2.84
CA GLY A 235 17.20 -0.88 -2.50
C GLY A 235 16.37 -0.54 -3.73
N ILE A 236 16.96 0.21 -4.67
CA ILE A 236 16.34 0.58 -5.95
C ILE A 236 15.96 -0.68 -6.74
N ALA A 237 16.87 -1.64 -6.89
CA ALA A 237 16.61 -2.88 -7.63
C ALA A 237 15.52 -3.75 -6.98
N SER A 238 15.49 -3.81 -5.64
CA SER A 238 14.43 -4.49 -4.89
C SER A 238 13.07 -3.85 -5.15
N LEU A 239 13.00 -2.52 -5.02
CA LEU A 239 11.78 -1.77 -5.29
C LEU A 239 11.33 -1.87 -6.75
N ALA A 240 12.26 -1.81 -7.70
CA ALA A 240 11.98 -1.95 -9.12
C ALA A 240 11.38 -3.32 -9.45
N ARG A 241 11.88 -4.39 -8.82
CA ARG A 241 11.27 -5.73 -8.93
C ARG A 241 9.85 -5.75 -8.40
N ALA A 242 9.60 -5.19 -7.21
CA ALA A 242 8.25 -5.12 -6.65
C ALA A 242 7.28 -4.34 -7.54
N LEU A 243 7.67 -3.14 -8.01
CA LEU A 243 6.90 -2.36 -9.00
C LEU A 243 6.68 -3.16 -10.29
N GLY A 244 7.68 -3.89 -10.75
CA GLY A 244 7.58 -4.82 -11.87
C GLY A 244 6.63 -6.00 -11.65
N THR A 245 6.14 -6.24 -10.43
CA THR A 245 5.12 -7.27 -10.13
C THR A 245 3.72 -6.69 -9.90
N THR A 246 3.59 -5.40 -9.52
CA THR A 246 2.30 -4.77 -9.24
C THR A 246 1.36 -4.76 -10.43
N ARG A 247 0.08 -5.02 -10.21
CA ARG A 247 -0.95 -5.03 -11.25
C ARG A 247 -1.60 -3.66 -11.38
N THR A 248 -2.08 -3.38 -12.59
CA THR A 248 -2.98 -2.23 -12.82
C THR A 248 -4.40 -2.55 -12.36
N GLU A 249 -4.74 -3.84 -12.22
CA GLU A 249 -6.04 -4.26 -11.71
C GLU A 249 -6.18 -3.92 -10.21
N GLY A 250 -7.39 -3.51 -9.80
CA GLY A 250 -7.73 -3.28 -8.39
C GLY A 250 -6.93 -2.18 -7.69
N SER A 251 -6.39 -1.22 -8.45
CA SER A 251 -5.60 -0.10 -7.92
C SER A 251 -4.35 -0.53 -7.14
N GLU A 252 -3.85 -1.76 -7.32
CA GLU A 252 -2.70 -2.30 -6.56
C GLU A 252 -1.47 -1.38 -6.70
N THR A 253 -1.13 -0.99 -7.93
CA THR A 253 -0.01 -0.07 -8.20
C THR A 253 -0.21 1.29 -7.55
N LEU A 254 -1.44 1.85 -7.59
CA LEU A 254 -1.73 3.16 -7.00
C LEU A 254 -1.64 3.12 -5.48
N PHE A 255 -2.18 2.07 -4.86
CA PHE A 255 -2.10 1.90 -3.42
C PHE A 255 -0.65 1.68 -2.96
N PHE A 256 0.12 0.84 -3.65
CA PHE A 256 1.53 0.64 -3.33
C PHE A 256 2.30 1.97 -3.40
N MET A 257 1.99 2.82 -4.37
CA MET A 257 2.59 4.15 -4.47
C MET A 257 2.19 5.10 -3.35
N LYS A 258 0.94 5.08 -2.90
CA LYS A 258 0.54 5.83 -1.69
C LYS A 258 1.38 5.40 -0.49
N VAL A 259 1.49 4.08 -0.27
CA VAL A 259 2.28 3.50 0.84
C VAL A 259 3.74 3.93 0.77
N LEU A 260 4.37 3.84 -0.41
CA LEU A 260 5.74 4.31 -0.63
C LEU A 260 5.88 5.83 -0.41
N GLY A 261 4.82 6.61 -0.65
CA GLY A 261 4.74 8.03 -0.31
C GLY A 261 4.57 8.31 1.20
N GLY A 262 4.56 7.28 2.05
CA GLY A 262 4.43 7.41 3.50
C GLY A 262 2.98 7.56 3.97
N SER A 263 2.00 7.24 3.14
CA SER A 263 0.58 7.34 3.52
C SER A 263 -0.24 6.15 3.01
N SER A 264 -0.97 5.48 3.90
CA SER A 264 -1.97 4.48 3.50
C SER A 264 -3.33 5.09 3.20
N GLY A 265 -3.52 6.39 3.45
CA GLY A 265 -4.82 7.09 3.38
C GLY A 265 -5.77 6.78 4.55
N LEU A 266 -5.33 5.96 5.51
CA LEU A 266 -6.13 5.58 6.68
C LEU A 266 -5.70 6.33 7.94
N VAL A 267 -6.65 6.56 8.84
CA VAL A 267 -6.36 7.11 10.17
C VAL A 267 -5.69 6.03 11.02
N THR A 268 -4.52 6.33 11.59
CA THR A 268 -3.74 5.39 12.42
C THR A 268 -4.56 4.77 13.56
N GLY A 269 -5.42 5.57 14.20
CA GLY A 269 -6.33 5.09 15.25
C GLY A 269 -7.28 3.97 14.77
N SER A 270 -7.78 4.07 13.53
CA SER A 270 -8.65 3.04 12.94
C SER A 270 -7.89 1.73 12.70
N VAL A 271 -6.63 1.80 12.28
CA VAL A 271 -5.78 0.62 12.08
C VAL A 271 -5.53 -0.09 13.42
N HIS A 272 -5.13 0.65 14.46
CA HIS A 272 -4.93 0.07 15.80
C HIS A 272 -6.21 -0.53 16.40
N ALA A 273 -7.35 0.18 16.27
CA ALA A 273 -8.64 -0.33 16.72
C ALA A 273 -9.04 -1.61 15.99
N ALA A 274 -8.78 -1.69 14.67
CA ALA A 274 -9.05 -2.87 13.86
C ALA A 274 -8.21 -4.08 14.29
N VAL A 275 -6.91 -3.88 14.59
CA VAL A 275 -6.03 -4.93 15.11
C VAL A 275 -6.56 -5.46 16.44
N ALA A 276 -6.86 -4.56 17.39
CA ALA A 276 -7.40 -4.95 18.69
C ALA A 276 -8.70 -5.74 18.55
N LYS A 277 -9.61 -5.28 17.68
CA LYS A 277 -10.87 -5.96 17.37
C LYS A 277 -10.66 -7.35 16.77
N ALA A 278 -9.73 -7.49 15.83
CA ALA A 278 -9.41 -8.78 15.23
C ALA A 278 -8.89 -9.79 16.26
N PHE A 279 -8.00 -9.36 17.17
CA PHE A 279 -7.51 -10.23 18.26
C PHE A 279 -8.64 -10.67 19.20
N VAL A 280 -9.53 -9.76 19.60
CA VAL A 280 -10.68 -10.11 20.45
C VAL A 280 -11.59 -11.12 19.76
N GLN A 281 -11.83 -10.97 18.45
CA GLN A 281 -12.68 -11.89 17.69
C GLN A 281 -12.05 -13.29 17.59
N VAL A 282 -10.75 -13.38 17.27
CA VAL A 282 -10.05 -14.67 17.16
C VAL A 282 -10.02 -15.42 18.49
N HIS A 283 -9.79 -14.72 19.61
CA HIS A 283 -9.72 -15.35 20.95
C HIS A 283 -11.10 -15.58 21.56
N GLY A 284 -12.08 -14.75 21.22
CA GLY A 284 -13.47 -14.90 21.68
C GLY A 284 -14.16 -16.11 21.07
N SER A 285 -13.82 -16.50 19.85
CA SER A 285 -14.34 -17.69 19.18
C SER A 285 -13.76 -19.02 19.69
N ALA A 286 -12.74 -18.99 20.55
CA ALA A 286 -12.10 -20.18 21.11
C ALA A 286 -12.71 -20.64 22.46
N ARG A 287 -13.82 -20.04 22.90
CA ARG A 287 -14.56 -20.39 24.12
C ARG A 287 -15.94 -20.93 23.78
#